data_AF-A0A9E0XTD5-F1
#
_entry.id   AF-A0A9E0XTD5-F1
#
_cell.length_a   1.000
_cell.length_b   1.000
_cell.length_c   1.000
_cell.angle_alpha   90.00
_cell.angle_beta   90.00
_cell.angle_gamma   90.00
#
_symmetry.space_group_name_H-M   'P 1'
#
loop_
_entity.id
_entity.type
_entity.pdbx_description
1 polymer ?
#
loop_
_entity_poly.entity_id
_entity_poly.type
_entity_poly.pdbx_seq_one_letter_code
_entity_poly.pdbx_strand_id
1 'polypeptide(L)'
;MFRLFLITILASACGAYLNAQSEMPSDITLKLDEKAKKLFPDDARKQDRWLRDQNDGWVRLSYFEAPKGNEALFEQAKKVADKKFELDFFGKAEFLQKSLDALTIIDGYATYFPQKQQFESLKAAALKANPEDFMAAAKFFEQQSQAVMEISAIPMPESVDEDLWTAVKLAAANKYPNDYPKQKEYVEKCASRFNDLYTFEESRRAEAKIEQVQDVSLFEKLTALKSKMEKSVLLLKSP
;
A
#
# COMPACT_ATOMS: atom_id res chain seq x y z
N MET A 1 -79.84 -13.86 12.90
CA MET A 1 -79.44 -12.82 11.94
C MET A 1 -78.03 -12.36 12.29
N PHE A 2 -77.07 -12.52 11.36
CA PHE A 2 -75.91 -11.64 11.07
C PHE A 2 -75.15 -11.02 12.26
N ARG A 3 -73.84 -11.21 12.52
CA ARG A 3 -72.60 -11.42 11.71
C ARG A 3 -71.54 -12.07 12.63
N LEU A 4 -70.81 -13.12 12.25
CA LEU A 4 -69.66 -13.21 11.33
C LEU A 4 -68.38 -12.43 11.78
N PHE A 5 -67.31 -13.21 12.02
CA PHE A 5 -65.86 -12.96 11.81
C PHE A 5 -65.15 -12.00 12.80
N LEU A 6 -63.94 -12.28 13.32
CA LEU A 6 -62.76 -12.86 12.68
C LEU A 6 -62.00 -13.89 13.55
N ILE A 7 -61.66 -14.99 12.90
CA ILE A 7 -60.64 -16.00 13.25
C ILE A 7 -59.34 -15.60 12.53
N THR A 8 -58.21 -15.59 13.25
CA THR A 8 -56.80 -15.77 12.80
C THR A 8 -56.29 -14.90 11.62
N ILE A 9 -55.08 -14.32 11.62
CA ILE A 9 -53.77 -14.99 11.54
C ILE A 9 -52.75 -13.90 11.92
N LEU A 10 -52.09 -14.04 13.07
CA LEU A 10 -50.90 -13.27 13.43
C LEU A 10 -49.70 -14.22 13.35
N ALA A 11 -49.41 -14.71 12.15
CA ALA A 11 -48.27 -15.60 11.89
C ALA A 11 -48.01 -15.72 10.37
N SER A 12 -47.70 -14.61 9.69
CA SER A 12 -47.14 -14.64 8.32
C SER A 12 -46.44 -13.32 7.92
N ALA A 13 -45.89 -12.56 8.88
CA ALA A 13 -45.12 -11.34 8.57
C ALA A 13 -43.60 -11.49 8.73
N CYS A 14 -43.10 -12.69 9.04
CA CYS A 14 -41.66 -12.95 9.21
C CYS A 14 -41.05 -13.81 8.09
N GLY A 15 -41.61 -13.79 6.88
CA GLY A 15 -41.12 -14.60 5.75
C GLY A 15 -40.97 -13.89 4.40
N ALA A 16 -41.35 -12.61 4.28
CA ALA A 16 -41.42 -11.93 2.98
C ALA A 16 -40.25 -10.93 2.70
N TYR A 17 -39.25 -10.87 3.57
CA TYR A 17 -38.06 -10.00 3.39
C TYR A 17 -36.79 -10.76 3.01
N LEU A 18 -36.92 -11.97 2.47
CA LEU A 18 -35.81 -12.71 1.87
C LEU A 18 -36.07 -12.81 0.36
N ASN A 19 -35.41 -11.91 -0.38
CA ASN A 19 -35.23 -11.92 -1.82
C ASN A 19 -36.50 -11.73 -2.66
N ALA A 20 -37.05 -10.51 -2.67
CA ALA A 20 -37.69 -10.03 -3.89
C ALA A 20 -36.58 -9.86 -4.95
N GLN A 21 -36.23 -10.96 -5.61
CA GLN A 21 -35.39 -10.94 -6.79
C GLN A 21 -36.11 -10.03 -7.79
N SER A 22 -35.62 -8.80 -7.98
CA SER A 22 -36.30 -7.86 -8.86
C SER A 22 -36.16 -8.40 -10.27
N GLU A 23 -37.22 -9.03 -10.78
CA GLU A 23 -37.30 -9.41 -12.19
C GLU A 23 -36.97 -8.18 -13.05
N MET A 24 -36.20 -8.39 -14.12
CA MET A 24 -35.81 -7.31 -15.00
C MET A 24 -37.07 -6.70 -15.64
N PRO A 25 -37.25 -5.36 -15.60
CA PRO A 25 -38.39 -4.71 -16.22
C PRO A 25 -38.50 -5.03 -17.71
N SER A 26 -39.72 -5.23 -18.20
CA SER A 26 -39.97 -5.65 -19.58
C SER A 26 -39.44 -4.68 -20.64
N ASP A 27 -39.40 -3.37 -20.32
CA ASP A 27 -38.84 -2.36 -21.22
C ASP A 27 -37.30 -2.50 -21.36
N ILE A 28 -36.61 -2.92 -20.31
CA ILE A 28 -35.17 -3.22 -20.34
C ILE A 28 -34.95 -4.52 -21.11
N THR A 29 -35.74 -5.56 -20.84
CA THR A 29 -35.67 -6.84 -21.55
C THR A 29 -35.81 -6.65 -23.06
N LEU A 30 -36.79 -5.85 -23.50
CA LEU A 30 -36.97 -5.53 -24.93
C LEU A 30 -35.76 -4.81 -25.53
N LYS A 31 -35.18 -3.84 -24.82
CA LYS A 31 -33.96 -3.14 -25.27
C LYS A 31 -32.77 -4.08 -25.37
N LEU A 32 -32.64 -5.03 -24.45
CA LEU A 32 -31.60 -6.06 -24.49
C LEU A 32 -31.80 -6.99 -25.67
N ASP A 33 -33.03 -7.45 -25.95
CA ASP A 33 -33.33 -8.30 -27.11
C ASP A 33 -32.96 -7.60 -28.43
N GLU A 34 -33.30 -6.31 -28.56
CA GLU A 34 -32.89 -5.50 -29.72
C GLU A 34 -31.38 -5.38 -29.83
N LYS A 35 -30.67 -5.16 -28.71
CA LYS A 35 -29.21 -5.08 -28.66
C LYS A 35 -28.56 -6.42 -29.02
N ALA A 36 -29.09 -7.54 -28.53
CA ALA A 36 -28.62 -8.89 -28.84
C ALA A 36 -28.72 -9.19 -30.34
N LYS A 37 -29.88 -8.88 -30.95
CA LYS A 37 -30.09 -9.04 -32.41
C LYS A 37 -29.15 -8.16 -33.23
N LYS A 38 -28.84 -6.95 -32.76
CA LYS A 38 -27.86 -6.06 -33.43
C LYS A 38 -26.42 -6.59 -33.31
N LEU A 39 -26.05 -7.15 -32.16
CA LEU A 39 -24.70 -7.70 -31.92
C LEU A 39 -24.47 -9.03 -32.65
N PHE A 40 -25.51 -9.86 -32.75
CA PHE A 40 -25.41 -11.23 -33.28
C PHE A 40 -26.54 -11.54 -34.27
N PRO A 41 -26.64 -10.82 -35.42
CA PRO A 41 -27.81 -10.85 -36.31
C PRO A 41 -28.24 -12.25 -36.77
N ASP A 42 -27.28 -13.15 -36.99
CA ASP A 42 -27.53 -14.48 -37.57
C ASP A 42 -27.20 -15.64 -36.61
N ASP A 43 -26.96 -15.36 -35.32
CA ASP A 43 -26.52 -16.36 -34.34
C ASP A 43 -27.41 -16.36 -33.09
N ALA A 44 -28.55 -17.04 -33.20
CA ALA A 44 -29.53 -17.16 -32.11
C ALA A 44 -28.92 -17.74 -30.82
N ARG A 45 -27.95 -18.67 -30.94
CA ARG A 45 -27.29 -19.24 -29.76
C ARG A 45 -26.44 -18.21 -29.01
N LYS A 46 -25.75 -17.32 -29.72
CA LYS A 46 -25.02 -16.21 -29.11
C LYS A 46 -25.96 -15.15 -28.54
N GLN A 47 -27.07 -14.84 -29.22
CA GLN A 47 -28.10 -13.96 -28.67
C GLN A 47 -28.60 -14.48 -27.31
N ASP A 48 -29.04 -15.74 -27.25
CA ASP A 48 -29.54 -16.38 -26.02
C ASP A 48 -28.50 -16.47 -24.91
N ARG A 49 -27.23 -16.70 -25.27
CA ARG A 49 -26.13 -16.70 -24.29
C ARG A 49 -25.92 -15.30 -23.72
N TRP A 50 -25.80 -14.30 -24.59
CA TRP A 50 -25.57 -12.93 -24.17
C TRP A 50 -26.72 -12.40 -23.30
N LEU A 51 -27.98 -12.67 -23.67
CA LEU A 51 -29.15 -12.30 -22.86
C LEU A 51 -29.14 -12.94 -21.47
N ARG A 52 -28.72 -14.21 -21.37
CA ARG A 52 -28.52 -14.88 -20.08
C ARG A 52 -27.45 -14.19 -19.25
N ASP A 53 -26.32 -13.85 -19.84
CA ASP A 53 -25.25 -13.12 -19.14
C ASP A 53 -25.76 -11.77 -18.59
N GLN A 54 -26.61 -11.07 -19.36
CA GLN A 54 -27.22 -9.81 -18.91
C GLN A 54 -28.21 -10.00 -17.76
N ASN A 55 -29.02 -11.06 -17.80
CA ASN A 55 -29.92 -11.40 -16.70
C ASN A 55 -29.15 -11.78 -15.43
N ASP A 56 -28.07 -12.57 -15.57
CA ASP A 56 -27.18 -12.92 -14.46
C ASP A 56 -26.52 -11.68 -13.89
N GLY A 57 -26.04 -10.77 -14.73
CA GLY A 57 -25.51 -9.47 -14.33
C GLY A 57 -26.53 -8.65 -13.54
N TRP A 58 -27.77 -8.55 -14.03
CA TRP A 58 -28.86 -7.85 -13.36
C TRP A 58 -29.14 -8.40 -11.96
N VAL A 59 -29.24 -9.72 -11.86
CA VAL A 59 -29.43 -10.41 -10.57
C VAL A 59 -28.25 -10.13 -9.63
N ARG A 60 -27.01 -10.21 -10.12
CA ARG A 60 -25.80 -9.93 -9.32
C ARG A 60 -25.78 -8.50 -8.79
N LEU A 61 -26.18 -7.53 -9.60
CA LEU A 61 -26.23 -6.12 -9.19
C LEU A 61 -27.13 -5.88 -7.97
N SER A 62 -28.18 -6.68 -7.78
CA SER A 62 -29.09 -6.57 -6.64
C SER A 62 -28.46 -6.98 -5.30
N TYR A 63 -27.36 -7.76 -5.34
CA TYR A 63 -26.65 -8.22 -4.15
C TYR A 63 -25.46 -7.34 -3.76
N PHE A 64 -25.13 -6.32 -4.57
CA PHE A 64 -24.00 -5.46 -4.24
C PHE A 64 -24.36 -4.44 -3.17
N GLU A 65 -23.80 -4.68 -1.99
CA GLU A 65 -23.84 -3.75 -0.86
C GLU A 65 -22.54 -2.97 -0.76
N ALA A 66 -22.65 -1.72 -0.32
CA ALA A 66 -21.46 -0.91 -0.08
C ALA A 66 -20.68 -1.46 1.13
N PRO A 67 -19.34 -1.59 1.04
CA PRO A 67 -18.55 -1.96 2.20
C PRO A 67 -18.67 -0.87 3.26
N LYS A 68 -18.77 -1.27 4.54
CA LYS A 68 -18.90 -0.34 5.67
C LYS A 68 -17.74 0.66 5.69
N GLY A 69 -18.06 1.95 5.72
CA GLY A 69 -17.06 3.04 5.68
C GLY A 69 -16.59 3.43 4.28
N ASN A 70 -17.09 2.76 3.23
CA ASN A 70 -16.82 3.08 1.82
C ASN A 70 -18.08 3.44 1.03
N GLU A 71 -19.18 3.79 1.70
CA GLU A 71 -20.48 4.00 1.08
C GLU A 71 -20.43 5.06 -0.03
N ALA A 72 -19.80 6.21 0.25
CA ALA A 72 -19.65 7.27 -0.74
C ALA A 72 -18.78 6.86 -1.95
N LEU A 73 -17.73 6.07 -1.70
CA LEU A 73 -16.82 5.58 -2.74
C LEU A 73 -17.50 4.54 -3.62
N PHE A 74 -18.27 3.63 -3.03
CA PHE A 74 -19.00 2.63 -3.78
C PHE A 74 -20.14 3.25 -4.60
N GLU A 75 -20.83 4.27 -4.07
CA GLU A 75 -21.81 5.04 -4.85
C GLU A 75 -21.16 5.80 -6.02
N GLN A 76 -19.93 6.29 -5.88
CA GLN A 76 -19.17 6.84 -7.00
C GLN A 76 -18.87 5.77 -8.04
N ALA A 77 -18.43 4.58 -7.62
CA ALA A 77 -18.19 3.45 -8.53
C ALA A 77 -19.47 3.07 -9.30
N LYS A 78 -20.64 3.03 -8.62
CA LYS A 78 -21.94 2.81 -9.27
C LYS A 78 -22.22 3.81 -10.37
N LYS A 79 -22.04 5.11 -10.10
CA LYS A 79 -22.25 6.17 -11.11
C LYS A 79 -21.33 6.03 -12.32
N VAL A 80 -20.07 5.66 -12.10
CA VAL A 80 -19.12 5.39 -13.20
C VAL A 80 -19.58 4.17 -14.00
N ALA A 81 -19.99 3.11 -13.32
CA ALA A 81 -20.45 1.88 -13.95
C ALA A 81 -21.72 2.10 -14.78
N ASP A 82 -22.69 2.87 -14.25
CA ASP A 82 -23.92 3.25 -14.94
C ASP A 82 -23.64 3.98 -16.26
N LYS A 83 -22.67 4.88 -16.26
CA LYS A 83 -22.28 5.64 -17.46
C LYS A 83 -21.51 4.78 -18.47
N LYS A 84 -20.66 3.88 -17.98
CA LYS A 84 -19.73 3.09 -18.83
C LYS A 84 -20.39 1.88 -19.46
N PHE A 85 -21.36 1.27 -18.79
CA PHE A 85 -21.95 -0.02 -19.16
C PHE A 85 -23.46 0.10 -19.42
N GLU A 86 -23.83 1.00 -20.32
CA GLU A 86 -25.23 1.19 -20.71
C GLU A 86 -25.79 -0.09 -21.35
N LEU A 87 -26.83 -0.66 -20.72
CA LEU A 87 -27.44 -1.94 -21.11
C LEU A 87 -26.41 -3.08 -21.22
N ASP A 88 -25.37 -3.04 -20.38
CA ASP A 88 -24.42 -4.14 -20.18
C ASP A 88 -24.29 -4.43 -18.68
N PHE A 89 -25.31 -5.08 -18.14
CA PHE A 89 -25.42 -5.43 -16.73
C PHE A 89 -24.35 -6.44 -16.29
N PHE A 90 -23.91 -7.33 -17.20
CA PHE A 90 -22.81 -8.25 -16.91
C PHE A 90 -21.50 -7.48 -16.68
N GLY A 91 -21.10 -6.63 -17.64
CA GLY A 91 -19.90 -5.80 -17.52
C GLY A 91 -19.97 -4.83 -16.33
N LYS A 92 -21.16 -4.24 -16.08
CA LYS A 92 -21.41 -3.42 -14.89
C LYS A 92 -21.18 -4.21 -13.60
N ALA A 93 -21.66 -5.45 -13.53
CA ALA A 93 -21.51 -6.28 -12.35
C ALA A 93 -20.05 -6.66 -12.09
N GLU A 94 -19.30 -7.03 -13.14
CA GLU A 94 -17.87 -7.31 -13.02
C GLU A 94 -17.07 -6.09 -12.56
N PHE A 95 -17.41 -4.90 -13.07
CA PHE A 95 -16.76 -3.65 -12.66
C PHE A 95 -17.01 -3.33 -11.19
N LEU A 96 -18.25 -3.48 -10.71
CA LEU A 96 -18.59 -3.22 -9.32
C LEU A 96 -17.99 -4.26 -8.37
N GLN A 97 -17.95 -5.54 -8.75
CA GLN A 97 -17.24 -6.56 -7.98
C GLN A 97 -15.75 -6.20 -7.83
N LYS A 98 -15.07 -5.85 -8.92
CA LYS A 98 -13.67 -5.40 -8.87
C LYS A 98 -13.48 -4.17 -7.99
N SER A 99 -14.45 -3.26 -7.98
CA SER A 99 -14.41 -2.08 -7.12
C SER A 99 -14.57 -2.45 -5.64
N LEU A 100 -15.45 -3.40 -5.32
CA LEU A 100 -15.59 -3.96 -3.96
C LEU A 100 -14.32 -4.67 -3.51
N ASP A 101 -13.76 -5.52 -4.37
CA ASP A 101 -12.53 -6.27 -4.09
C ASP A 101 -11.37 -5.31 -3.82
N ALA A 102 -11.22 -4.28 -4.66
CA ALA A 102 -10.21 -3.23 -4.48
C ALA A 102 -10.35 -2.48 -3.16
N LEU A 103 -11.56 -2.05 -2.79
CA LEU A 103 -11.80 -1.37 -1.51
C LEU A 103 -11.52 -2.29 -0.32
N THR A 104 -11.87 -3.57 -0.44
CA THR A 104 -11.59 -4.59 0.58
C THR A 104 -10.08 -4.83 0.72
N ILE A 105 -9.34 -4.90 -0.39
CA ILE A 105 -7.88 -5.00 -0.38
C ILE A 105 -7.28 -3.81 0.36
N ILE A 106 -7.68 -2.58 0.01
CA ILE A 106 -7.19 -1.36 0.64
C ILE A 106 -7.46 -1.39 2.14
N ASP A 107 -8.69 -1.68 2.56
CA ASP A 107 -9.05 -1.72 3.99
C ASP A 107 -8.36 -2.86 4.76
N GLY A 108 -8.01 -3.94 4.07
CA GLY A 108 -7.21 -5.02 4.63
C GLY A 108 -5.84 -4.56 5.14
N TYR A 109 -5.30 -3.46 4.59
CA TYR A 109 -4.02 -2.91 5.06
C TYR A 109 -4.14 -2.03 6.30
N ALA A 110 -5.35 -1.65 6.74
CA ALA A 110 -5.53 -0.70 7.83
C ALA A 110 -4.83 -1.13 9.14
N THR A 111 -4.66 -2.44 9.36
CA THR A 111 -3.99 -3.01 10.54
C THR A 111 -2.47 -2.85 10.55
N TYR A 112 -1.84 -2.59 9.40
CA TYR A 112 -0.40 -2.40 9.28
C TYR A 112 0.03 -0.95 9.49
N PHE A 113 -0.93 -0.02 9.53
CA PHE A 113 -0.64 1.40 9.76
C PHE A 113 -0.76 1.74 11.25
N PRO A 114 0.32 2.23 11.89
CA PRO A 114 0.27 2.61 13.30
C PRO A 114 -0.62 3.84 13.55
N GLN A 115 -0.85 4.67 12.53
CA GLN A 115 -1.71 5.86 12.62
C GLN A 115 -2.81 5.81 11.56
N LYS A 116 -4.07 5.82 12.02
CA LYS A 116 -5.25 5.81 11.14
C LYS A 116 -5.22 6.95 10.10
N GLN A 117 -4.77 8.13 10.49
CA GLN A 117 -4.75 9.29 9.59
C GLN A 117 -3.79 9.09 8.40
N GLN A 118 -2.68 8.38 8.59
CA GLN A 118 -1.75 8.05 7.52
C GLN A 118 -2.38 7.10 6.50
N PHE A 119 -3.09 6.07 6.99
CA PHE A 119 -3.86 5.15 6.17
C PHE A 119 -4.91 5.88 5.33
N GLU A 120 -5.76 6.70 5.96
CA GLU A 120 -6.83 7.43 5.27
C GLU A 120 -6.28 8.42 4.22
N SER A 121 -5.17 9.09 4.52
CA SER A 121 -4.49 9.98 3.58
C SER A 121 -3.99 9.22 2.35
N LEU A 122 -3.36 8.06 2.55
CA LEU A 122 -2.85 7.23 1.47
C LEU A 122 -3.98 6.64 0.63
N LYS A 123 -5.06 6.19 1.28
CA LYS A 123 -6.27 5.69 0.62
C LYS A 123 -6.89 6.76 -0.27
N ALA A 124 -7.05 7.97 0.25
CA ALA A 124 -7.54 9.11 -0.52
C ALA A 124 -6.62 9.46 -1.70
N ALA A 125 -5.30 9.43 -1.52
CA ALA A 125 -4.35 9.68 -2.59
C ALA A 125 -4.43 8.62 -3.71
N ALA A 126 -4.52 7.34 -3.35
CA ALA A 126 -4.63 6.23 -4.29
C ALA A 126 -5.89 6.30 -5.15
N LEU A 127 -7.03 6.57 -4.51
CA LEU A 127 -8.33 6.70 -5.18
C LEU A 127 -8.39 7.97 -6.04
N LYS A 128 -7.76 9.07 -5.59
CA LYS A 128 -7.65 10.30 -6.39
C LYS A 128 -6.76 10.11 -7.63
N ALA A 129 -5.69 9.32 -7.52
CA ALA A 129 -4.80 9.02 -8.64
C ALA A 129 -5.48 8.13 -9.70
N ASN A 130 -6.45 7.30 -9.30
CA ASN A 130 -7.14 6.35 -10.18
C ASN A 130 -8.67 6.42 -9.98
N PRO A 131 -9.34 7.53 -10.34
CA PRO A 131 -10.73 7.80 -9.96
C PRO A 131 -11.78 6.87 -10.60
N GLU A 132 -11.42 6.16 -11.67
CA GLU A 132 -12.31 5.26 -12.40
C GLU A 132 -11.77 3.81 -12.48
N ASP A 133 -10.59 3.56 -11.90
CA ASP A 133 -9.96 2.23 -11.87
C ASP A 133 -9.55 1.89 -10.43
N PHE A 134 -10.51 1.34 -9.70
CA PHE A 134 -10.33 0.99 -8.29
C PHE A 134 -9.26 -0.09 -8.09
N MET A 135 -9.07 -1.01 -9.06
CA MET A 135 -8.00 -2.01 -8.97
C MET A 135 -6.63 -1.38 -9.16
N ALA A 136 -6.49 -0.40 -10.07
CA ALA A 136 -5.27 0.39 -10.17
C ALA A 136 -5.03 1.21 -8.89
N ALA A 137 -6.09 1.75 -8.28
CA ALA A 137 -6.00 2.41 -6.97
C ALA A 137 -5.49 1.45 -5.89
N ALA A 138 -6.04 0.24 -5.80
CA ALA A 138 -5.61 -0.77 -4.83
C ALA A 138 -4.15 -1.18 -5.03
N LYS A 139 -3.72 -1.40 -6.29
CA LYS A 139 -2.32 -1.71 -6.61
C LYS A 139 -1.37 -0.56 -6.25
N PHE A 140 -1.76 0.68 -6.55
CA PHE A 140 -0.98 1.85 -6.13
C PHE A 140 -0.89 1.93 -4.61
N PHE A 141 -2.01 1.74 -3.91
CA PHE A 141 -2.06 1.74 -2.45
C PHE A 141 -1.17 0.66 -1.84
N GLU A 142 -1.19 -0.56 -2.38
CA GLU A 142 -0.34 -1.68 -1.98
C GLU A 142 1.15 -1.33 -2.11
N GLN A 143 1.56 -0.79 -3.27
CA GLN A 143 2.96 -0.37 -3.50
C GLN A 143 3.41 0.69 -2.48
N GLN A 144 2.55 1.66 -2.21
CA GLN A 144 2.84 2.71 -1.24
C GLN A 144 2.90 2.15 0.19
N SER A 145 1.99 1.24 0.56
CA SER A 145 1.96 0.60 1.87
C SER A 145 3.18 -0.29 2.10
N GLN A 146 3.62 -1.03 1.08
CA GLN A 146 4.85 -1.79 1.14
C GLN A 146 6.06 -0.89 1.40
N ALA A 147 6.15 0.24 0.69
CA ALA A 147 7.22 1.19 0.91
C ALA A 147 7.21 1.79 2.34
N VAL A 148 6.03 2.04 2.94
CA VAL A 148 5.91 2.47 4.35
C VAL A 148 6.52 1.44 5.31
N MET A 149 6.19 0.16 5.12
CA MET A 149 6.72 -0.92 5.94
C MET A 149 8.24 -1.03 5.77
N GLU A 150 8.72 -0.93 4.53
CA GLU A 150 10.15 -0.98 4.22
C GLU A 150 10.93 0.19 4.82
N ILE A 151 10.41 1.43 4.77
CA ILE A 151 11.02 2.60 5.44
C ILE A 151 11.17 2.37 6.95
N SER A 152 10.17 1.73 7.56
CA SER A 152 10.18 1.43 8.99
C SER A 152 11.23 0.36 9.34
N ALA A 153 11.50 -0.56 8.41
CA ALA A 153 12.47 -1.65 8.56
C ALA A 153 13.92 -1.24 8.23
N ILE A 154 14.17 -0.06 7.64
CA ILE A 154 15.55 0.42 7.41
C ILE A 154 16.24 0.61 8.77
N PRO A 155 17.35 -0.12 9.03
CA PRO A 155 18.06 -0.03 10.30
C PRO A 155 18.70 1.34 10.45
N MET A 156 18.69 1.85 11.68
CA MET A 156 19.42 3.07 12.03
C MET A 156 20.94 2.79 11.95
N PRO A 157 21.72 3.63 11.24
CA PRO A 157 23.18 3.56 11.27
C PRO A 157 23.74 3.69 12.69
N GLU A 158 24.79 2.94 13.03
CA GLU A 158 25.41 2.96 14.37
C GLU A 158 25.96 4.34 14.77
N SER A 159 26.32 5.17 13.77
CA SER A 159 26.87 6.51 13.95
C SER A 159 25.82 7.59 14.21
N VAL A 160 24.53 7.23 14.27
CA VAL A 160 23.41 8.16 14.30
C VAL A 160 22.52 7.85 15.50
N ASP A 161 22.06 8.88 16.21
CA ASP A 161 21.08 8.74 17.28
C ASP A 161 19.63 8.73 16.75
N GLU A 162 18.69 8.35 17.62
CA GLU A 162 17.28 8.17 17.26
C GLU A 162 16.62 9.48 16.81
N ASP A 163 16.99 10.61 17.40
CA ASP A 163 16.45 11.93 17.06
C ASP A 163 16.84 12.34 15.64
N LEU A 164 18.13 12.19 15.31
CA LEU A 164 18.64 12.48 13.96
C LEU A 164 18.05 11.50 12.93
N TRP A 165 17.92 10.22 13.27
CA TRP A 165 17.30 9.25 12.38
C TRP A 165 15.82 9.52 12.12
N THR A 166 15.09 9.94 13.15
CA THR A 166 13.70 10.39 13.04
C THR A 166 13.61 11.64 12.15
N ALA A 167 14.53 12.61 12.32
CA ALA A 167 14.58 13.81 11.49
C ALA A 167 14.82 13.48 10.01
N VAL A 168 15.64 12.47 9.68
CA VAL A 168 15.85 12.01 8.29
C VAL A 168 14.55 11.47 7.69
N LYS A 169 13.82 10.63 8.43
CA LYS A 169 12.53 10.09 7.96
C LYS A 169 11.49 11.21 7.77
N LEU A 170 11.44 12.19 8.68
CA LEU A 170 10.58 13.38 8.55
C LEU A 170 10.97 14.25 7.35
N ALA A 171 12.28 14.44 7.11
CA ALA A 171 12.77 15.17 5.94
C ALA A 171 12.38 14.49 4.64
N ALA A 172 12.42 13.16 4.59
CA ALA A 172 11.93 12.38 3.45
C ALA A 172 10.44 12.62 3.21
N ALA A 173 9.61 12.51 4.26
CA ALA A 173 8.17 12.74 4.19
C ALA A 173 7.80 14.15 3.73
N ASN A 174 8.54 15.16 4.19
CA ASN A 174 8.34 16.55 3.77
C ASN A 174 8.75 16.79 2.31
N LYS A 175 9.83 16.13 1.86
CA LYS A 175 10.36 16.29 0.50
C LYS A 175 9.52 15.57 -0.55
N TYR A 176 8.97 14.41 -0.21
CA TYR A 176 8.21 13.55 -1.11
C TYR A 176 6.85 13.19 -0.50
N PRO A 177 5.94 14.17 -0.37
CA PRO A 177 4.65 13.95 0.29
C PRO A 177 3.83 12.88 -0.44
N ASN A 178 3.42 11.85 0.29
CA ASN A 178 2.64 10.71 -0.22
C ASN A 178 3.30 9.92 -1.38
N ASP A 179 4.62 10.04 -1.57
CA ASP A 179 5.41 9.22 -2.50
C ASP A 179 6.42 8.39 -1.71
N TYR A 180 5.92 7.35 -1.06
CA TYR A 180 6.70 6.50 -0.15
C TYR A 180 7.85 5.75 -0.83
N PRO A 181 7.75 5.29 -2.09
CA PRO A 181 8.91 4.78 -2.82
C PRO A 181 10.08 5.79 -2.88
N LYS A 182 9.81 7.06 -3.19
CA LYS A 182 10.86 8.09 -3.16
C LYS A 182 11.35 8.42 -1.75
N GLN A 183 10.46 8.38 -0.75
CA GLN A 183 10.87 8.52 0.64
C GLN A 183 11.83 7.40 1.04
N LYS A 184 11.54 6.15 0.67
CA LYS A 184 12.40 4.99 0.91
C LYS A 184 13.78 5.19 0.28
N GLU A 185 13.84 5.51 -1.02
CA GLU A 185 15.10 5.77 -1.73
C GLU A 185 15.93 6.87 -1.03
N TYR A 186 15.25 7.91 -0.54
CA TYR A 186 15.91 8.99 0.19
C TYR A 186 16.50 8.50 1.52
N VAL A 187 15.72 7.77 2.31
CA VAL A 187 16.14 7.25 3.63
C VAL A 187 17.28 6.24 3.46
N GLU A 188 17.22 5.33 2.49
CA GLU A 188 18.29 4.37 2.18
C GLU A 188 19.59 5.08 1.79
N LYS A 189 19.48 6.12 0.94
CA LYS A 189 20.63 6.94 0.55
C LYS A 189 21.26 7.65 1.74
N CYS A 190 20.46 8.15 2.67
CA CYS A 190 20.96 8.74 3.91
C CYS A 190 21.65 7.69 4.79
N ALA A 191 21.04 6.52 5.00
CA ALA A 191 21.64 5.42 5.77
C ALA A 191 23.01 5.02 5.21
N SER A 192 23.10 4.80 3.89
CA SER A 192 24.35 4.47 3.20
C SER A 192 25.43 5.51 3.48
N ARG A 193 25.10 6.81 3.37
CA ARG A 193 26.07 7.89 3.59
C ARG A 193 26.57 7.96 5.03
N PHE A 194 25.70 7.71 6.01
CA PHE A 194 26.11 7.66 7.42
C PHE A 194 27.03 6.48 7.71
N ASN A 195 26.74 5.31 7.12
CA ASN A 195 27.61 4.13 7.24
C ASN A 195 28.97 4.35 6.56
N ASP A 196 29.00 4.97 5.39
CA ASP A 196 30.25 5.31 4.68
C ASP A 196 31.11 6.27 5.52
N LEU A 197 30.48 7.30 6.11
CA LEU A 197 31.17 8.26 6.97
C LEU A 197 31.72 7.57 8.23
N TYR A 198 30.93 6.72 8.87
CA TYR A 198 31.36 5.96 10.04
C TYR A 198 32.56 5.06 9.74
N THR A 199 32.50 4.32 8.63
CA THR A 199 33.58 3.42 8.20
C THR A 199 34.86 4.20 7.91
N PHE A 200 34.73 5.38 7.30
CA PHE A 200 35.85 6.28 7.05
C PHE A 200 36.47 6.80 8.36
N GLU A 201 35.66 7.23 9.33
CA GLU A 201 36.15 7.70 10.62
C GLU A 201 36.84 6.60 11.43
N GLU A 202 36.30 5.38 11.44
CA GLU A 202 36.90 4.24 12.11
C GLU A 202 38.24 3.84 11.47
N SER A 203 38.32 3.87 10.14
CA SER A 203 39.56 3.62 9.41
C SER A 203 40.62 4.67 9.75
N ARG A 204 40.25 5.96 9.79
CA ARG A 204 41.16 7.04 10.19
C ARG A 204 41.61 6.91 11.66
N ARG A 205 40.73 6.49 12.56
CA ARG A 205 41.08 6.21 13.97
C ARG A 205 42.03 5.02 14.10
N ALA A 206 41.84 3.98 13.30
CA ALA A 206 42.73 2.83 13.28
C ALA A 206 44.12 3.21 12.76
N GLU A 207 44.21 4.01 11.69
CA GLU A 207 45.47 4.55 11.16
C GLU A 207 46.21 5.41 12.19
N ALA A 208 45.52 6.34 12.86
CA ALA A 208 46.12 7.18 13.89
C ALA A 208 46.66 6.36 15.08
N LYS A 209 45.98 5.29 15.47
CA LYS A 209 46.46 4.36 16.50
C LYS A 209 47.73 3.62 16.05
N ILE A 210 47.80 3.20 14.79
CA ILE A 210 48.99 2.53 14.23
C ILE A 210 50.18 3.50 14.22
N GLU A 211 49.99 4.73 13.76
CA GLU A 211 51.03 5.77 13.73
C GLU A 211 51.55 6.06 15.15
N GLN A 212 50.65 6.23 16.12
CA GLN A 212 51.02 6.44 17.52
C GLN A 212 51.84 5.28 18.09
N VAL A 213 51.47 4.02 17.80
CA VAL A 213 52.24 2.84 18.26
C VAL A 213 53.62 2.77 17.59
N GLN A 214 53.73 3.13 16.31
CA GLN A 214 55.00 3.17 15.61
C GLN A 214 55.94 4.24 16.17
N ASP A 215 55.43 5.43 16.44
CA ASP A 215 56.20 6.53 17.03
C ASP A 215 56.74 6.19 18.42
N VAL A 216 55.91 5.56 19.27
CA VAL A 216 56.35 5.08 20.60
C VAL A 216 57.48 4.04 20.44
N SER A 217 57.34 3.09 19.52
CA SER A 217 58.39 2.08 19.27
C SER A 217 59.71 2.70 18.77
N LEU A 218 59.63 3.72 17.93
CA LEU A 218 60.79 4.44 17.39
C LEU A 218 61.50 5.23 18.50
N PHE A 219 60.73 5.92 19.34
CA PHE A 219 61.26 6.64 20.50
C PHE A 219 61.97 5.73 21.50
N GLU A 220 61.39 4.56 21.81
CA GLU A 220 62.02 3.55 22.67
C GLU A 220 63.35 3.05 22.09
N LYS A 221 63.39 2.75 20.79
CA LYS A 221 64.62 2.33 20.09
C LYS A 221 65.71 3.41 20.13
N LEU A 222 65.35 4.67 19.87
CA LEU A 222 66.28 5.81 19.93
C LEU A 222 66.81 6.03 21.35
N THR A 223 65.96 5.91 22.36
CA THR A 223 66.34 6.04 23.77
C THR A 223 67.30 4.93 24.19
N ALA A 224 67.05 3.68 23.79
CA ALA A 224 67.94 2.56 24.04
C ALA A 224 69.30 2.74 23.34
N LEU A 225 69.31 3.29 22.12
CA LEU A 225 70.54 3.56 21.35
C LEU A 225 71.36 4.69 21.99
N LYS A 226 70.71 5.77 22.44
CA LYS A 226 71.34 6.84 23.21
C LYS A 226 71.98 6.32 24.50
N SER A 227 71.26 5.50 25.28
CA SER A 227 71.80 4.90 26.50
C SER A 227 73.01 3.99 26.22
N LYS A 228 72.99 3.23 25.13
CA LYS A 228 74.15 2.44 24.69
C LYS A 228 75.35 3.33 24.33
N MET A 229 75.14 4.40 23.57
CA MET A 229 76.21 5.35 23.23
C MET A 229 76.79 6.05 24.46
N GLU A 230 75.96 6.48 25.41
CA GLU A 230 76.42 7.08 26.68
C GLU A 230 77.29 6.12 27.49
N LYS A 231 76.89 4.83 27.57
CA LYS A 231 77.71 3.78 28.20
C LYS A 231 79.03 3.55 27.46
N SER A 232 79.02 3.54 26.14
CA SER A 232 80.24 3.38 25.32
C SER A 232 81.20 4.58 25.45
N VAL A 233 80.68 5.80 25.56
CA VAL A 233 81.48 7.01 25.77
C VAL A 233 82.10 7.06 27.18
N LEU A 234 81.39 6.56 28.19
CA LEU A 234 81.93 6.40 29.54
C LEU A 234 83.09 5.38 29.59
N LEU A 235 83.00 4.29 28.81
CA LEU A 235 84.07 3.30 28.69
C LEU A 235 85.33 3.84 27.98
N LEU A 236 85.20 4.85 27.13
CA LEU A 236 86.32 5.52 26.44
C LEU A 236 86.96 6.65 27.26
N LYS A 237 86.35 7.05 28.39
CA LYS A 237 86.84 8.12 29.29
C LYS A 237 87.41 7.60 30.62
N SER A 238 87.41 6.28 30.84
CA SER A 238 88.14 5.68 31.95
C SER A 238 89.63 5.54 31.58
N PRO A 239 90.56 6.15 32.33
CA PRO A 239 92.00 6.06 32.08
C PRO A 239 92.56 4.65 32.27
#